data_AF-A0A7S0ACY7-F1
#
_entry.id   AF-A0A7S0ACY7-F1
#
_cell.length_a   1.000
_cell.length_b   1.000
_cell.length_c   1.000
_cell.angle_alpha   90.00
_cell.angle_beta   90.00
_cell.angle_gamma   90.00
#
_symmetry.space_group_name_H-M   'P 1'
#
loop_
_entity.id
_entity.type
_entity.pdbx_description
1 polymer ?
#
loop_
_entity_poly.entity_id
_entity_poly.type
_entity_poly.pdbx_seq_one_letter_code
_entity_poly.pdbx_strand_id
1 'polypeptide(L)'
;AACQCYGGSTVGGFFARSNALLLALVLLTAAATSRPLFVAATLARLALRLAAMPFIWEVEVWAALMDLTLLAARCDVRRAAGAIRAQMIIFYAGAAFWKINTSFLEARTSCGTIFFAQLIAAYAPAPLVESPTVAWLLRAGAPAAALATEIAVPVLLLAWRNAGLGLALLFHLLVVLTPPPNNAGGFSVCAAQYLFFFAPDAAAATLAELRA
;
A
#
# COMPACT_ATOMS: atom_id res chain seq x y z
N ALA A 1 -16.12 14.36 -16.39
CA ALA A 1 -15.18 13.68 -17.32
C ALA A 1 -13.73 14.15 -17.12
N ALA A 2 -13.21 14.09 -15.89
CA ALA A 2 -11.85 14.55 -15.55
C ALA A 2 -10.93 13.43 -14.99
N CYS A 3 -11.38 12.17 -14.96
CA CYS A 3 -10.64 11.05 -14.36
C CYS A 3 -9.94 10.11 -15.38
N GLN A 4 -9.88 10.45 -16.66
CA GLN A 4 -9.27 9.59 -17.70
C GLN A 4 -7.86 9.99 -18.13
N CYS A 5 -7.26 11.03 -17.55
CA CYS A 5 -5.91 11.49 -17.93
C CYS A 5 -4.76 10.60 -17.40
N TYR A 6 -5.04 9.57 -16.59
CA TYR A 6 -4.00 8.69 -16.04
C TYR A 6 -3.56 7.53 -16.98
N GLY A 7 -4.23 7.36 -18.12
CA GLY A 7 -4.00 6.24 -19.05
C GLY A 7 -3.00 6.51 -20.19
N GLY A 8 -2.25 7.60 -20.17
CA GLY A 8 -1.24 7.90 -21.19
C GLY A 8 0.06 7.12 -20.95
N SER A 9 0.70 6.60 -22.00
CA SER A 9 2.02 5.93 -21.96
C SER A 9 3.12 6.78 -21.29
N THR A 10 2.95 8.10 -21.24
CA THR A 10 3.83 9.06 -20.56
C THR A 10 3.61 9.07 -19.05
N VAL A 11 2.36 9.06 -18.58
CA VAL A 11 1.99 9.06 -17.16
C VAL A 11 2.26 7.66 -16.57
N GLY A 12 1.81 6.60 -17.24
CA GLY A 12 2.13 5.22 -16.87
C GLY A 12 3.63 4.91 -16.89
N GLY A 13 4.38 5.48 -17.84
CA GLY A 13 5.84 5.36 -17.91
C GLY A 13 6.58 6.11 -16.80
N PHE A 14 6.12 7.31 -16.44
CA PHE A 14 6.60 8.04 -15.26
C PHE A 14 6.35 7.24 -13.98
N PHE A 15 5.14 6.70 -13.79
CA PHE A 15 4.82 5.87 -12.64
C PHE A 15 5.65 4.59 -12.60
N ALA A 16 5.84 3.90 -13.72
CA ALA A 16 6.65 2.68 -13.76
C ALA A 16 8.12 2.93 -13.37
N ARG A 17 8.74 4.00 -13.88
CA ARG A 17 10.13 4.37 -13.55
C ARG A 17 10.27 4.82 -12.11
N SER A 18 9.35 5.67 -11.64
CA SER A 18 9.32 6.13 -10.26
C SER A 18 9.10 4.98 -9.28
N ASN A 19 8.23 4.01 -9.62
CA ASN A 19 7.99 2.82 -8.81
C ASN A 19 9.22 1.90 -8.71
N ALA A 20 9.95 1.69 -9.82
CA ALA A 20 11.17 0.89 -9.82
C ALA A 20 12.28 1.54 -8.96
N LEU A 21 12.47 2.85 -9.10
CA LEU A 21 13.42 3.61 -8.29
C LEU A 21 13.03 3.61 -6.81
N LEU A 22 11.74 3.80 -6.52
CA LEU A 22 11.21 3.78 -5.16
C LEU A 22 11.39 2.41 -4.51
N LEU A 23 11.10 1.33 -5.24
CA LEU A 23 11.37 -0.04 -4.79
C LEU A 23 12.87 -0.23 -4.50
N ALA A 24 13.76 0.20 -5.40
CA ALA A 24 15.20 0.11 -5.17
C ALA A 24 15.63 0.85 -3.89
N LEU A 25 15.07 2.04 -3.63
CA LEU A 25 15.35 2.81 -2.41
C LEU A 25 14.76 2.17 -1.15
N VAL A 26 13.58 1.54 -1.23
CA VAL A 26 13.00 0.75 -0.13
C VAL A 26 13.92 -0.41 0.22
N LEU A 27 14.33 -1.19 -0.78
CA LEU A 27 15.28 -2.31 -0.61
C LEU A 27 16.62 -1.82 -0.05
N LEU A 28 17.11 -0.68 -0.55
CA LEU A 28 18.34 -0.07 -0.05
C LEU A 28 18.23 0.31 1.43
N THR A 29 17.11 0.86 1.91
CA THR A 29 16.95 1.12 3.35
C THR A 29 16.83 -0.14 4.20
N ALA A 30 16.21 -1.19 3.67
CA ALA A 30 16.12 -2.47 4.36
C ALA A 30 17.52 -3.11 4.50
N ALA A 31 18.33 -3.02 3.44
CA ALA A 31 19.70 -3.55 3.40
C ALA A 31 20.77 -2.59 3.94
N ALA A 32 20.42 -1.35 4.30
CA ALA A 32 21.39 -0.36 4.74
C ALA A 32 22.07 -0.81 6.05
N THR A 33 23.37 -0.99 5.98
CA THR A 33 24.25 -1.33 7.12
C THR A 33 24.82 -0.08 7.79
N SER A 34 24.77 1.09 7.14
CA SER A 34 25.27 2.35 7.68
C SER A 34 24.15 3.37 7.85
N ARG A 35 24.21 4.14 8.95
CA ARG A 35 23.28 5.25 9.21
C ARG A 35 23.29 6.32 8.12
N PRO A 36 24.45 6.76 7.58
CA PRO A 36 24.44 7.73 6.48
C PRO A 36 23.71 7.23 5.24
N LEU A 37 23.88 5.95 4.87
CA LEU A 37 23.18 5.35 3.75
C LEU A 37 21.67 5.29 3.98
N PHE A 38 21.25 4.89 5.19
CA PHE A 38 19.82 4.87 5.56
C PHE A 38 19.20 6.28 5.47
N VAL A 39 19.90 7.29 6.00
CA VAL A 39 19.45 8.69 5.95
C VAL A 39 19.39 9.18 4.50
N ALA A 40 20.43 8.94 3.71
CA ALA A 40 20.47 9.35 2.31
C ALA A 40 19.35 8.70 1.49
N ALA A 41 19.11 7.40 1.66
CA ALA A 41 18.03 6.70 0.99
C ALA A 41 16.65 7.20 1.43
N THR A 42 16.46 7.50 2.72
CA THR A 42 15.21 8.09 3.25
C THR A 42 14.98 9.50 2.69
N LEU A 43 16.02 10.34 2.60
CA LEU A 43 15.93 11.68 1.98
C LEU A 43 15.63 11.60 0.49
N ALA A 44 16.28 10.67 -0.23
CA ALA A 44 16.04 10.45 -1.65
C ALA A 44 14.59 10.02 -1.90
N ARG A 45 14.04 9.12 -1.09
CA ARG A 45 12.61 8.77 -1.15
C ARG A 45 11.74 10.00 -0.90
N LEU A 46 11.96 10.73 0.18
CA LEU A 46 11.16 11.90 0.51
C LEU A 46 11.15 12.91 -0.65
N ALA A 47 12.30 13.18 -1.28
CA ALA A 47 12.39 14.05 -2.44
C ALA A 47 11.57 13.54 -3.64
N LEU A 48 11.64 12.24 -3.94
CA LEU A 48 10.83 11.62 -5.00
C LEU A 48 9.33 11.73 -4.70
N ARG A 49 8.92 11.52 -3.45
CA ARG A 49 7.51 11.66 -3.04
C ARG A 49 7.01 13.07 -3.20
N LEU A 50 7.78 14.05 -2.73
CA LEU A 50 7.46 15.47 -2.90
C LEU A 50 7.34 15.86 -4.37
N ALA A 51 8.18 15.28 -5.25
CA ALA A 51 8.08 15.48 -6.68
C ALA A 51 6.86 14.80 -7.32
N ALA A 52 6.38 13.68 -6.76
CA ALA A 52 5.21 12.95 -7.23
C ALA A 52 3.87 13.48 -6.68
N MET A 53 3.88 14.20 -5.54
CA MET A 53 2.69 14.75 -4.88
C MET A 53 1.73 15.52 -5.79
N PRO A 54 2.18 16.36 -6.76
CA PRO A 54 1.25 17.06 -7.65
C PRO A 54 0.38 16.13 -8.51
N PHE A 55 0.78 14.87 -8.66
CA PHE A 55 0.08 13.88 -9.48
C PHE A 55 -0.71 12.87 -8.63
N ILE A 56 -0.23 12.51 -7.44
CA ILE A 56 -0.85 11.51 -6.56
C ILE A 56 -0.76 11.97 -5.11
N TRP A 57 -1.49 13.04 -4.81
CA TRP A 57 -1.37 13.77 -3.55
C TRP A 57 -1.59 12.89 -2.31
N GLU A 58 -2.71 12.17 -2.26
CA GLU A 58 -3.16 11.52 -1.02
C GLU A 58 -2.19 10.44 -0.56
N VAL A 59 -1.71 9.58 -1.46
CA VAL A 59 -0.78 8.52 -1.08
C VAL A 59 0.61 9.06 -0.76
N GLU A 60 1.09 10.03 -1.54
CA GLU A 60 2.44 10.56 -1.37
C GLU A 60 2.56 11.42 -0.12
N VAL A 61 1.51 12.16 0.28
CA VAL A 61 1.52 12.94 1.52
C VAL A 61 1.63 12.02 2.74
N TRP A 62 0.85 10.94 2.79
CA TRP A 62 0.93 9.97 3.90
C TRP A 62 2.30 9.33 3.99
N ALA A 63 2.83 8.91 2.84
CA ALA A 63 4.12 8.26 2.79
C ALA A 63 5.27 9.24 3.12
N ALA A 64 5.17 10.51 2.71
CA ALA A 64 6.13 11.56 3.09
C ALA A 64 6.10 11.88 4.59
N LEU A 65 4.92 11.89 5.23
CA LEU A 65 4.79 12.09 6.68
C LEU A 65 5.53 11.00 7.47
N MET A 66 5.49 9.75 7.00
CA MET A 66 6.21 8.64 7.64
C MET A 66 7.74 8.74 7.43
N ASP A 67 8.21 9.16 6.24
CA ASP A 67 9.64 9.43 6.02
C ASP A 67 10.13 10.64 6.87
N LEU A 68 9.31 11.69 7.00
CA LEU A 68 9.59 12.81 7.90
C LEU A 68 9.66 12.35 9.36
N THR A 69 8.82 11.39 9.76
CA THR A 69 8.85 10.79 11.11
C THR A 69 10.14 10.02 11.34
N LEU A 70 10.60 9.25 10.35
CA LEU A 70 11.93 8.61 10.37
C LEU A 70 13.04 9.65 10.54
N LEU A 71 13.04 10.71 9.72
CA LEU A 71 14.06 11.76 9.74
C LEU A 71 14.05 12.55 11.06
N ALA A 72 12.89 12.89 11.60
CA ALA A 72 12.74 13.56 12.90
C ALA A 72 13.25 12.69 14.05
N ALA A 73 13.06 11.37 13.96
CA ALA A 73 13.67 10.39 14.85
C ALA A 73 15.18 10.16 14.56
N ARG A 74 15.80 10.94 13.66
CA ARG A 74 17.19 10.80 13.20
C ARG A 74 17.49 9.41 12.62
N CYS A 75 16.49 8.82 11.95
CA CYS A 75 16.49 7.47 11.41
C CYS A 75 16.69 6.37 12.46
N ASP A 76 16.36 6.64 13.72
CA ASP A 76 16.25 5.61 14.75
C ASP A 76 14.89 4.90 14.61
N VAL A 77 14.93 3.67 14.11
CA VAL A 77 13.75 2.83 13.87
C VAL A 77 12.96 2.59 15.15
N ARG A 78 13.63 2.36 16.30
CA ARG A 78 12.96 2.10 17.57
C ARG A 78 12.20 3.34 18.05
N ARG A 79 12.83 4.51 17.93
CA ARG A 79 12.21 5.79 18.31
C ARG A 79 11.04 6.16 17.39
N ALA A 80 11.13 5.88 16.09
CA ALA A 80 10.07 6.19 15.13
C ALA A 80 8.87 5.22 15.18
N ALA A 81 9.07 4.01 15.71
CA ALA A 81 8.13 2.91 15.54
C ALA A 81 6.72 3.19 16.05
N GLY A 82 6.57 3.79 17.24
CA GLY A 82 5.26 4.10 17.80
C GLY A 82 4.46 5.08 16.93
N ALA A 83 5.12 6.14 16.46
CA ALA A 83 4.52 7.16 15.62
C ALA A 83 4.14 6.62 14.23
N ILE A 84 5.02 5.85 13.60
CA ILE A 84 4.74 5.25 12.28
C ILE A 84 3.60 4.24 12.37
N ARG A 85 3.55 3.41 13.41
CA ARG A 85 2.40 2.51 13.62
C ARG A 85 1.09 3.27 13.76
N ALA A 86 1.07 4.34 14.56
CA ALA A 86 -0.11 5.19 14.70
C ALA A 86 -0.52 5.82 13.36
N GLN A 87 0.44 6.35 12.59
CA GLN A 87 0.19 6.90 11.25
C GLN A 87 -0.39 5.85 10.30
N MET A 88 0.12 4.62 10.30
CA MET A 88 -0.41 3.53 9.47
C MET A 88 -1.84 3.14 9.86
N ILE A 89 -2.15 3.06 11.15
CA ILE A 89 -3.50 2.78 11.63
C ILE A 89 -4.46 3.90 11.21
N ILE A 90 -4.06 5.16 11.40
CA ILE A 90 -4.86 6.33 10.98
C ILE A 90 -5.06 6.32 9.47
N PHE A 91 -4.01 6.01 8.70
CA PHE A 91 -4.08 5.92 7.25
C PHE A 91 -5.11 4.88 6.80
N TYR A 92 -5.05 3.64 7.30
CA TYR A 92 -6.03 2.61 6.92
C TYR A 92 -7.44 2.96 7.41
N ALA A 93 -7.59 3.51 8.62
CA ALA A 93 -8.89 3.94 9.12
C ALA A 93 -9.49 5.07 8.25
N GLY A 94 -8.65 6.03 7.83
CA GLY A 94 -9.04 7.09 6.91
C GLY A 94 -9.41 6.57 5.52
N ALA A 95 -8.66 5.61 4.99
CA ALA A 95 -8.95 4.96 3.71
C ALA A 95 -10.30 4.22 3.74
N ALA A 96 -10.58 3.50 4.83
CA ALA A 96 -11.87 2.85 5.05
C ALA A 96 -12.98 3.90 5.15
N PHE A 97 -12.80 4.93 5.98
CA PHE A 97 -13.79 6.00 6.17
C PHE A 97 -14.15 6.70 4.86
N TRP A 98 -13.14 7.01 4.02
CA TRP A 98 -13.37 7.63 2.71
C TRP A 98 -14.22 6.77 1.78
N LYS A 99 -14.25 5.44 1.99
CA LYS A 99 -15.03 4.47 1.22
C LYS A 99 -16.41 4.16 1.82
N ILE A 100 -16.75 4.71 2.98
CA ILE A 100 -18.11 4.59 3.55
C ILE A 100 -19.01 5.60 2.84
N ASN A 101 -19.34 5.31 1.58
CA ASN A 101 -20.25 6.11 0.79
C ASN A 101 -20.95 5.26 -0.28
N THR A 102 -22.07 5.77 -0.81
CA THR A 102 -22.89 5.06 -1.80
C THR A 102 -22.18 4.82 -3.12
N SER A 103 -21.31 5.73 -3.55
CA SER A 103 -20.54 5.59 -4.80
C SER A 103 -19.54 4.42 -4.71
N PHE A 104 -18.89 4.23 -3.56
CA PHE A 104 -18.00 3.09 -3.36
C PHE A 104 -18.76 1.77 -3.28
N LEU A 105 -19.95 1.75 -2.70
CA LEU A 105 -20.79 0.55 -2.56
C LEU A 105 -21.56 0.18 -3.84
N GLU A 106 -21.64 1.09 -4.82
CA GLU A 106 -22.15 0.81 -6.16
C GLU A 106 -21.10 0.09 -7.00
N ALA A 107 -21.39 -1.16 -7.40
CA ALA A 107 -20.44 -2.01 -8.11
C ALA A 107 -19.94 -1.43 -9.44
N ARG A 108 -20.71 -0.55 -10.10
CA ARG A 108 -20.30 0.11 -11.35
C ARG A 108 -19.22 1.16 -11.16
N THR A 109 -19.08 1.71 -9.96
CA THR A 109 -18.15 2.81 -9.64
C THR A 109 -17.11 2.41 -8.60
N SER A 110 -17.29 1.29 -7.92
CA SER A 110 -16.36 0.76 -6.92
C SER A 110 -15.04 0.31 -7.55
N CYS A 111 -13.92 0.81 -7.01
CA CYS A 111 -12.64 0.20 -7.36
C CYS A 111 -12.53 -1.24 -6.85
N GLY A 112 -13.18 -1.60 -5.73
CA GLY A 112 -13.20 -2.99 -5.24
C GLY A 112 -13.70 -3.98 -6.29
N THR A 113 -14.79 -3.63 -6.99
CA THR A 113 -15.32 -4.43 -8.10
C THR A 113 -14.35 -4.51 -9.28
N ILE A 114 -13.72 -3.39 -9.66
CA ILE A 114 -12.76 -3.34 -10.78
C ILE A 114 -11.55 -4.24 -10.49
N PHE A 115 -10.94 -4.10 -9.32
CA PHE A 115 -9.79 -4.92 -8.92
C PHE A 115 -10.15 -6.40 -8.87
N PHE A 116 -11.30 -6.75 -8.29
CA PHE A 116 -11.75 -8.14 -8.24
C PHE A 116 -12.00 -8.71 -9.64
N ALA A 117 -12.66 -7.96 -10.52
CA ALA A 117 -12.91 -8.37 -11.91
C ALA A 117 -11.61 -8.66 -12.65
N GLN A 118 -10.62 -7.77 -12.53
CA GLN A 118 -9.33 -7.92 -13.21
C GLN A 118 -8.52 -9.11 -12.67
N LEU A 119 -8.52 -9.33 -11.35
CA LEU A 119 -7.84 -10.48 -10.74
C LEU A 119 -8.47 -11.81 -11.19
N ILE A 120 -9.80 -11.90 -11.15
CA ILE A 120 -10.50 -13.10 -11.60
C ILE A 120 -10.30 -13.34 -13.09
N ALA A 121 -10.44 -12.32 -13.93
CA ALA A 121 -10.21 -12.45 -15.37
C ALA A 121 -8.77 -12.87 -15.73
N ALA A 122 -7.78 -12.46 -14.94
CA ALA A 122 -6.37 -12.77 -15.20
C ALA A 122 -5.93 -14.15 -14.69
N TYR A 123 -6.46 -14.61 -13.56
CA TYR A 123 -5.91 -15.76 -12.84
C TYR A 123 -6.89 -16.92 -12.60
N ALA A 124 -8.20 -16.72 -12.81
CA ALA A 124 -9.18 -17.79 -12.69
C ALA A 124 -9.38 -18.54 -14.02
N PRO A 125 -9.72 -19.83 -13.99
CA PRO A 125 -10.06 -20.57 -15.20
C PRO A 125 -11.37 -20.07 -15.81
N ALA A 126 -11.49 -20.08 -17.14
CA ALA A 126 -12.64 -19.52 -17.89
C ALA A 126 -14.03 -19.96 -17.37
N PRO A 127 -14.27 -21.24 -17.03
CA PRO A 127 -15.58 -21.66 -16.49
C PRO A 127 -15.96 -20.96 -15.18
N LEU A 128 -14.98 -20.59 -14.35
CA LEU A 128 -15.22 -19.86 -13.10
C LEU A 128 -15.56 -18.40 -13.40
N VAL A 129 -14.84 -17.77 -14.31
CA VAL A 129 -15.04 -16.37 -14.73
C VAL A 129 -16.47 -16.15 -15.27
N GLU A 130 -16.96 -17.10 -16.07
CA GLU A 130 -18.30 -17.04 -16.70
C GLU A 130 -19.43 -17.50 -15.76
N SER A 131 -19.10 -17.92 -14.53
CA SER A 131 -20.11 -18.47 -13.62
C SER A 131 -21.07 -17.40 -13.10
N PRO A 132 -22.36 -17.73 -12.90
CA PRO A 132 -23.33 -16.84 -12.25
C PRO A 132 -22.89 -16.40 -10.85
N THR A 133 -22.13 -17.24 -10.15
CA THR A 133 -21.59 -16.95 -8.82
C THR A 133 -20.60 -15.80 -8.84
N VAL A 134 -19.65 -15.79 -9.79
CA VAL A 134 -18.68 -14.68 -9.94
C VAL A 134 -19.40 -13.39 -10.33
N ALA A 135 -20.37 -13.46 -11.24
CA ALA A 135 -21.18 -12.30 -11.61
C ALA A 135 -21.93 -11.71 -10.39
N TRP A 136 -22.50 -12.56 -9.54
CA TRP A 136 -23.14 -12.13 -8.30
C TRP A 136 -22.13 -11.53 -7.31
N LEU A 137 -20.98 -12.17 -7.10
CA LEU A 137 -19.92 -11.67 -6.21
C LEU A 137 -19.41 -10.29 -6.67
N LEU A 138 -19.23 -10.08 -7.96
CA LEU A 138 -18.82 -8.78 -8.52
C LEU A 138 -19.85 -7.68 -8.23
N ARG A 139 -21.14 -8.00 -8.39
CA ARG A 139 -22.23 -7.04 -8.25
C ARG A 139 -22.57 -6.73 -6.78
N ALA A 140 -22.57 -7.75 -5.92
CA ALA A 140 -23.11 -7.65 -4.56
C ALA A 140 -22.05 -7.77 -3.46
N GLY A 141 -20.92 -8.44 -3.74
CA GLY A 141 -19.93 -8.80 -2.73
C GLY A 141 -18.67 -7.94 -2.76
N ALA A 142 -18.11 -7.67 -3.94
CA ALA A 142 -16.77 -7.10 -4.08
C ALA A 142 -16.60 -5.72 -3.40
N PRO A 143 -17.53 -4.75 -3.54
CA PRO A 143 -17.42 -3.48 -2.81
C PRO A 143 -17.45 -3.67 -1.28
N ALA A 144 -18.39 -4.48 -0.78
CA ALA A 144 -18.55 -4.74 0.64
C ALA A 144 -17.34 -5.48 1.22
N ALA A 145 -16.79 -6.46 0.50
CA ALA A 145 -15.61 -7.20 0.92
C ALA A 145 -14.36 -6.31 0.98
N ALA A 146 -14.18 -5.42 -0.01
CA ALA A 146 -13.09 -4.45 0.01
C ALA A 146 -13.22 -3.49 1.21
N LEU A 147 -14.41 -2.93 1.44
CA LEU A 147 -14.65 -2.04 2.58
C LEU A 147 -14.45 -2.77 3.93
N ALA A 148 -14.98 -3.99 4.06
CA ALA A 148 -14.83 -4.80 5.26
C ALA A 148 -13.34 -5.09 5.54
N THR A 149 -12.56 -5.38 4.50
CA THR A 149 -11.11 -5.58 4.62
C THR A 149 -10.42 -4.32 5.12
N GLU A 150 -10.74 -3.16 4.55
CA GLU A 150 -10.13 -1.90 4.96
C GLU A 150 -10.53 -1.45 6.38
N ILE A 151 -11.74 -1.77 6.83
CA ILE A 151 -12.15 -1.58 8.23
C ILE A 151 -11.42 -2.56 9.15
N ALA A 152 -11.27 -3.82 8.72
CA ALA A 152 -10.64 -4.85 9.52
C ALA A 152 -9.15 -4.59 9.75
N VAL A 153 -8.40 -4.13 8.74
CA VAL A 153 -6.95 -3.89 8.86
C VAL A 153 -6.56 -3.04 10.07
N PRO A 154 -7.05 -1.80 10.27
CA PRO A 154 -6.66 -0.96 11.41
C PRO A 154 -7.12 -1.55 12.75
N VAL A 155 -8.31 -2.17 12.81
CA VAL A 155 -8.82 -2.84 14.02
C VAL A 155 -7.93 -4.01 14.41
N LEU A 156 -7.56 -4.85 13.45
CA LEU A 156 -6.67 -5.99 13.66
C LEU A 156 -5.24 -5.55 13.97
N LEU A 157 -4.72 -4.48 13.34
CA LEU A 157 -3.39 -3.94 13.68
C LEU A 157 -3.32 -3.45 15.14
N LEU A 158 -4.44 -2.95 15.69
CA LEU A 158 -4.57 -2.55 17.09
C LEU A 158 -4.72 -3.74 18.04
N ALA A 159 -5.60 -4.70 17.73
CA ALA A 159 -5.98 -5.78 18.65
C ALA A 159 -5.15 -7.05 18.49
N TRP A 160 -4.86 -7.45 17.25
CA TRP A 160 -4.18 -8.70 16.88
C TRP A 160 -3.15 -8.44 15.80
N ARG A 161 -2.06 -7.75 16.19
CA ARG A 161 -1.03 -7.20 15.30
C ARG A 161 -0.64 -8.08 14.13
N ASN A 162 -0.36 -9.37 14.38
CA ASN A 162 0.08 -10.30 13.35
C ASN A 162 -1.02 -10.61 12.32
N ALA A 163 -2.28 -10.72 12.76
CA ALA A 163 -3.42 -10.91 11.87
C ALA A 163 -3.67 -9.65 11.03
N GLY A 164 -3.55 -8.47 11.64
CA GLY A 164 -3.67 -7.18 10.92
C GLY A 164 -2.57 -7.00 9.88
N LEU A 165 -1.32 -7.32 10.23
CA LEU A 165 -0.19 -7.31 9.31
C LEU A 165 -0.41 -8.30 8.16
N GLY A 166 -0.80 -9.54 8.46
CA GLY A 166 -1.07 -10.57 7.45
C GLY A 166 -2.18 -10.15 6.48
N LEU A 167 -3.29 -9.61 7.00
CA LEU A 167 -4.39 -9.12 6.17
C LEU A 167 -3.96 -7.94 5.29
N ALA A 168 -3.23 -6.97 5.85
CA ALA A 168 -2.74 -5.81 5.10
C ALA A 168 -1.78 -6.22 3.98
N LEU A 169 -0.84 -7.14 4.25
CA LEU A 169 0.08 -7.67 3.25
C LEU A 169 -0.65 -8.45 2.16
N LEU A 170 -1.64 -9.27 2.52
CA LEU A 170 -2.46 -9.99 1.53
C LEU A 170 -3.25 -9.01 0.65
N PHE A 171 -3.88 -8.00 1.24
CA PHE A 171 -4.59 -6.95 0.49
C PHE A 171 -3.65 -6.25 -0.51
N HIS A 172 -2.47 -5.84 -0.05
CA HIS A 172 -1.46 -5.21 -0.92
C HIS A 172 -0.91 -6.15 -1.99
N LEU A 173 -0.76 -7.44 -1.69
CA LEU A 173 -0.37 -8.44 -2.69
C LEU A 173 -1.41 -8.52 -3.82
N LEU A 174 -2.70 -8.56 -3.49
CA LEU A 174 -3.78 -8.59 -4.49
C LEU A 174 -3.77 -7.31 -5.35
N VAL A 175 -3.51 -6.15 -4.74
CA VAL A 175 -3.35 -4.88 -5.47
C VAL A 175 -2.15 -4.91 -6.41
N VAL A 176 -1.02 -5.50 -6.00
CA VAL A 176 0.19 -5.68 -6.83
C VAL A 176 -0.04 -6.68 -7.96
N LEU A 177 -0.83 -7.73 -7.73
CA LEU A 177 -1.16 -8.73 -8.74
C LEU A 177 -2.22 -8.23 -9.74
N THR A 178 -2.94 -7.15 -9.42
CA THR A 178 -3.97 -6.62 -10.33
C THR A 178 -3.33 -6.14 -11.63
N PRO A 179 -3.74 -6.62 -12.80
CA PRO A 179 -3.19 -6.19 -14.08
C PRO A 179 -3.39 -4.69 -14.37
N PRO A 180 -2.57 -4.10 -15.27
CA PRO A 180 -2.80 -2.76 -15.78
C PRO A 180 -4.24 -2.59 -16.35
N PRO A 181 -4.82 -1.37 -16.30
CA PRO A 181 -4.19 -0.12 -15.86
C PRO A 181 -4.32 0.18 -14.36
N ASN A 182 -5.09 -0.62 -13.60
CA ASN A 182 -5.36 -0.32 -12.18
C ASN A 182 -4.33 -0.93 -11.21
N ASN A 183 -3.24 -1.50 -11.73
CA ASN A 183 -2.12 -1.93 -10.90
C ASN A 183 -1.61 -0.75 -10.05
N ALA A 184 -1.71 -0.86 -8.73
CA ALA A 184 -1.19 0.13 -7.78
C ALA A 184 0.00 -0.44 -6.98
N GLY A 185 0.94 -1.09 -7.68
CA GLY A 185 2.08 -1.76 -7.06
C GLY A 185 3.02 -0.82 -6.30
N GLY A 186 3.27 0.39 -6.81
CA GLY A 186 4.12 1.39 -6.15
C GLY A 186 3.61 1.77 -4.75
N PHE A 187 2.31 2.05 -4.64
CA PHE A 187 1.66 2.30 -3.35
C PHE A 187 1.83 1.11 -2.40
N SER A 188 1.62 -0.11 -2.90
CA SER A 188 1.69 -1.31 -2.07
C SER A 188 3.10 -1.60 -1.55
N VAL A 189 4.13 -1.35 -2.35
CA VAL A 189 5.53 -1.41 -1.91
C VAL A 189 5.81 -0.36 -0.83
N CYS A 190 5.32 0.87 -1.00
CA CYS A 190 5.43 1.91 0.02
C CYS A 190 4.74 1.54 1.33
N ALA A 191 3.52 0.99 1.28
CA ALA A 191 2.80 0.56 2.46
C ALA A 191 3.54 -0.60 3.16
N ALA A 192 4.02 -1.59 2.40
CA ALA A 192 4.76 -2.74 2.93
C ALA A 192 6.02 -2.32 3.72
N GLN A 193 6.74 -1.28 3.26
CA GLN A 193 7.91 -0.78 3.98
C GLN A 193 7.57 -0.32 5.41
N TYR A 194 6.37 0.23 5.62
CA TYR A 194 5.94 0.77 6.91
C TYR A 194 5.18 -0.25 7.75
N LEU A 195 4.55 -1.22 7.11
CA LEU A 195 4.02 -2.41 7.76
C LEU A 195 5.12 -3.21 8.48
N PHE A 196 6.39 -3.08 8.07
CA PHE A 196 7.56 -3.59 8.80
C PHE A 196 7.56 -3.19 10.29
N PHE A 197 7.05 -2.01 10.66
CA PHE A 197 7.01 -1.57 12.05
C PHE A 197 6.03 -2.36 12.94
N PHE A 198 5.23 -3.24 12.34
CA PHE A 198 4.36 -4.21 13.01
C PHE A 198 4.92 -5.63 12.98
N ALA A 199 6.05 -5.88 12.29
CA ALA A 199 6.67 -7.21 12.26
C ALA A 199 7.09 -7.66 13.68
N PRO A 200 7.06 -8.98 13.97
CA PRO A 200 7.52 -9.56 15.24
C PRO A 200 8.91 -9.03 15.66
N ASP A 201 9.12 -8.88 16.97
CA ASP A 201 10.41 -8.41 17.50
C ASP A 201 11.59 -9.32 17.09
N ALA A 202 11.32 -10.59 16.75
CA ALA A 202 12.29 -11.50 16.15
C ALA A 202 12.83 -11.02 14.79
N ALA A 203 12.00 -10.44 13.92
CA ALA A 203 12.46 -9.87 12.65
C ALA A 203 13.30 -8.60 12.88
N ALA A 204 12.95 -7.81 13.90
CA ALA A 204 13.74 -6.65 14.34
C ALA A 204 15.07 -7.08 15.01
N ALA A 205 15.08 -8.21 15.72
CA ALA A 205 16.26 -8.81 16.34
C ALA A 205 17.21 -9.40 15.29
N THR A 206 16.72 -10.15 14.31
CA THR A 206 17.54 -10.66 13.19
C THR A 206 18.18 -9.53 12.39
N LEU A 207 17.47 -8.42 12.16
CA LEU A 207 18.05 -7.23 11.53
C LEU A 207 19.07 -6.50 12.42
N ALA A 208 18.97 -6.61 13.74
CA ALA A 208 19.98 -6.09 14.67
C ALA A 208 21.23 -6.99 14.71
N GLU A 209 21.06 -8.31 14.64
CA GLU A 209 22.16 -9.29 14.57
C GLU A 209 22.95 -9.20 13.25
N LEU A 210 22.29 -8.98 12.11
CA LEU A 210 22.96 -8.73 10.82
C LEU A 210 23.77 -7.42 10.77
N ARG A 211 23.62 -6.55 11.78
CA ARG A 211 24.29 -5.24 11.90
C ARG A 211 25.37 -5.21 12.99
N ALA A 212 25.52 -6.29 13.76
CA ALA A 212 26.59 -6.48 14.75
C ALA A 212 27.81 -7.13 14.09
#